data_AF-A0A7V8YWC6-F1
#
_entry.id   AF-A0A7V8YWC6-F1
#
_cell.length_a   1.000
_cell.length_b   1.000
_cell.length_c   1.000
_cell.angle_alpha   90.00
_cell.angle_beta   90.00
_cell.angle_gamma   90.00
#
_symmetry.space_group_name_H-M   'P 1'
#
loop_
_entity.id
_entity.type
_entity.pdbx_description
1 polymer ?
#
loop_
_entity_poly.entity_id
_entity_poly.type
_entity_poly.pdbx_seq_one_letter_code
_entity_poly.pdbx_strand_id
1 'polypeptide(L)'
;MNENIFREYDIRGIVGEQLTDETVELLARAIGTFFFRNGAKRIAVGFDARKSSPQFTEILRKGLNEAGCDVVLIGMVPTPVLY
;
A
#
# COMPACT_ATOMS: atom_id res chain seq x y z
N MET A 1 15.57 -3.45 0.35
CA MET A 1 14.36 -3.52 1.20
C MET A 1 14.70 -4.41 2.39
N ASN A 2 14.35 -4.02 3.61
CA ASN A 2 14.62 -4.81 4.81
C ASN A 2 13.58 -5.93 4.92
N GLU A 3 13.99 -7.20 4.85
CA GLU A 3 13.07 -8.34 4.84
C GLU A 3 12.27 -8.49 6.14
N ASN A 4 12.78 -7.96 7.26
CA ASN A 4 12.09 -8.01 8.56
C ASN A 4 10.79 -7.21 8.62
N ILE A 5 10.48 -6.41 7.59
CA ILE A 5 9.18 -5.74 7.49
C ILE A 5 8.06 -6.72 7.14
N PHE A 6 8.36 -7.85 6.49
CA PHE A 6 7.39 -8.90 6.18
C PHE A 6 7.22 -9.79 7.41
N ARG A 7 6.10 -9.61 8.11
CA ARG A 7 5.77 -10.37 9.30
C ARG A 7 4.79 -11.48 8.95
N GLU A 8 4.38 -12.24 9.96
CA GLU A 8 3.51 -13.41 9.79
C GLU A 8 2.16 -13.07 9.13
N TYR A 9 1.60 -11.89 9.39
CA TYR A 9 0.24 -11.53 8.96
C TYR A 9 0.15 -10.24 8.14
N ASP A 10 1.21 -9.45 8.06
CA ASP A 10 1.22 -8.16 7.36
C ASP A 10 2.65 -7.58 7.22
N ILE A 11 2.73 -6.39 6.63
CA ILE A 11 3.97 -5.64 6.49
C ILE A 11 4.00 -4.52 7.54
N ARG A 12 5.05 -4.47 8.36
CA ARG A 12 5.23 -3.41 9.38
C ARG A 12 6.69 -3.04 9.57
N GLY A 13 6.97 -1.75 9.64
CA GLY A 13 8.30 -1.22 9.94
C GLY A 13 8.26 0.20 10.48
N ILE A 14 9.44 0.71 10.86
CA ILE A 14 9.64 2.10 11.32
C ILE A 14 9.70 3.04 10.11
N VAL A 15 8.90 4.11 10.13
CA VAL A 15 8.87 5.14 9.08
C VAL A 15 10.20 5.88 9.03
N GLY A 16 10.74 6.07 7.83
CA GLY A 16 12.03 6.74 7.60
C GLY A 16 13.26 5.85 7.76
N GLU A 17 13.10 4.63 8.30
CA GLU A 17 14.18 3.66 8.44
C GLU A 17 13.92 2.40 7.61
N GLN A 18 12.81 1.71 7.89
CA GLN A 18 12.43 0.46 7.24
C GLN A 18 11.32 0.67 6.22
N LEU A 19 10.42 1.61 6.50
CA LEU A 19 9.40 2.10 5.58
C LEU A 19 9.80 3.49 5.10
N THR A 20 10.56 3.53 4.01
CA THR A 20 10.87 4.74 3.23
C THR A 20 9.95 4.84 2.01
N ASP A 21 9.91 6.00 1.38
CA ASP A 21 9.11 6.21 0.16
C ASP A 21 9.44 5.20 -0.93
N GLU A 22 10.74 4.88 -1.13
CA GLU A 22 11.20 3.91 -2.12
C GLU A 22 10.73 2.49 -1.78
N THR A 23 10.75 2.11 -0.49
CA THR A 23 10.26 0.79 -0.09
C THR A 23 8.74 0.68 -0.27
N VAL A 24 8.00 1.74 0.03
CA VAL A 24 6.53 1.78 -0.15
C VAL A 24 6.17 1.78 -1.62
N GLU A 25 6.93 2.46 -2.48
CA GLU A 25 6.76 2.41 -3.95
C GLU A 25 6.97 0.99 -4.49
N LEU A 26 8.02 0.31 -4.04
CA LEU A 26 8.29 -1.07 -4.44
C LEU A 26 7.17 -2.02 -3.99
N LEU A 27 6.66 -1.84 -2.77
CA LEU A 27 5.51 -2.58 -2.27
C LEU A 27 4.25 -2.31 -3.09
N ALA A 28 3.97 -1.05 -3.42
CA ALA A 28 2.81 -0.66 -4.23
C ALA A 28 2.80 -1.39 -5.58
N ARG A 29 3.94 -1.36 -6.29
CA ARG A 29 4.09 -2.05 -7.58
C ARG A 29 3.97 -3.56 -7.44
N ALA A 30 4.57 -4.15 -6.40
CA ALA A 30 4.50 -5.58 -6.14
C ALA A 30 3.06 -6.05 -5.87
N ILE A 31 2.34 -5.34 -4.99
CA ILE A 31 0.93 -5.61 -4.66
C ILE A 31 0.06 -5.46 -5.92
N GLY A 32 0.22 -4.36 -6.65
CA GLY A 32 -0.55 -4.10 -7.87
C GLY A 32 -0.30 -5.17 -8.94
N THR A 33 0.95 -5.53 -9.17
CA THR A 33 1.32 -6.58 -10.14
C THR A 33 0.72 -7.93 -9.72
N PHE A 34 0.78 -8.27 -8.43
CA PHE A 34 0.20 -9.49 -7.92
C PHE A 34 -1.31 -9.53 -8.17
N PHE A 35 -2.04 -8.47 -7.79
CA PHE A 35 -3.49 -8.41 -7.99
C PHE A 35 -3.88 -8.40 -9.46
N PHE A 36 -3.21 -7.60 -10.28
CA PHE A 36 -3.46 -7.54 -11.73
C PHE A 36 -3.31 -8.93 -12.39
N ARG A 37 -2.23 -9.66 -12.06
CA ARG A 37 -2.00 -11.02 -12.57
C ARG A 37 -3.06 -12.03 -12.09
N ASN A 38 -3.69 -11.77 -10.95
CA ASN A 38 -4.80 -12.56 -10.42
C ASN A 38 -6.19 -12.04 -10.88
N GLY A 39 -6.23 -11.15 -11.87
CA GLY A 39 -7.47 -10.69 -12.50
C GLY A 39 -8.20 -9.56 -11.77
N ALA A 40 -7.64 -9.03 -10.68
CA ALA A 40 -8.20 -7.87 -10.01
C ALA A 40 -7.96 -6.60 -10.85
N LYS A 41 -9.04 -5.86 -11.10
CA LYS A 41 -9.03 -4.61 -11.88
C LYS A 41 -9.13 -3.36 -11.02
N ARG A 42 -9.73 -3.48 -9.83
CA ARG A 42 -9.96 -2.36 -8.90
C ARG A 42 -9.46 -2.73 -7.51
N ILE A 43 -8.84 -1.79 -6.83
CA ILE A 43 -8.28 -1.97 -5.48
C ILE A 43 -8.77 -0.82 -4.60
N ALA A 44 -9.42 -1.15 -3.48
CA ALA A 44 -9.74 -0.17 -2.45
C ALA A 44 -8.49 0.16 -1.62
N VAL A 45 -8.24 1.45 -1.37
CA VAL A 45 -7.15 1.91 -0.50
C VAL A 45 -7.74 2.82 0.56
N GLY A 46 -7.50 2.48 1.82
CA GLY A 46 -7.83 3.29 2.99
C GLY A 46 -6.65 3.33 3.95
N PHE A 47 -6.65 4.28 4.88
CA PHE A 47 -5.55 4.48 5.82
C PHE A 47 -6.01 4.95 7.20
N ASP A 48 -5.17 4.76 8.22
CA ASP A 48 -5.42 5.22 9.59
C ASP A 48 -4.87 6.65 9.84
N ALA A 49 -5.08 7.19 11.03
CA ALA A 49 -4.71 8.57 11.38
C ALA A 49 -3.19 8.81 11.66
N ARG A 50 -2.28 8.00 11.09
CA ARG A 50 -0.83 8.24 11.21
C ARG A 50 -0.38 9.40 10.33
N LYS A 51 0.64 10.13 10.80
CA LYS A 51 1.24 11.26 10.08
C LYS A 51 1.78 10.88 8.69
N SER A 52 2.31 9.66 8.56
CA SER A 52 2.83 9.13 7.29
C SER A 52 1.74 8.71 6.31
N SER A 53 0.51 8.51 6.77
CA SER A 53 -0.56 7.91 5.95
C SER A 53 -0.89 8.70 4.68
N PRO A 54 -1.04 10.04 4.69
CA PRO A 54 -1.34 10.77 3.45
C PRO A 54 -0.28 10.59 2.37
N GLN A 55 1.00 10.65 2.74
CA GLN A 55 2.13 10.48 1.81
C GLN A 55 2.20 9.05 1.27
N PHE A 56 2.18 8.05 2.16
CA PHE A 56 2.24 6.64 1.75
C PHE A 56 1.04 6.21 0.91
N THR A 57 -0.12 6.78 1.16
CA THR A 57 -1.32 6.53 0.35
C THR A 57 -1.15 7.03 -1.07
N GLU A 58 -0.54 8.20 -1.27
CA GLU A 58 -0.29 8.73 -2.61
C GLU A 58 0.73 7.87 -3.38
N ILE A 59 1.77 7.42 -2.69
CA ILE A 59 2.76 6.47 -3.26
C ILE A 59 2.10 5.15 -3.63
N LEU A 60 1.28 4.58 -2.73
CA LEU A 60 0.51 3.37 -3.01
C LEU A 60 -0.41 3.56 -4.21
N ARG A 61 -1.20 4.64 -4.22
CA ARG A 61 -2.13 4.94 -5.30
C ARG A 61 -1.41 5.00 -6.65
N LYS A 62 -0.27 5.68 -6.72
CA LYS A 62 0.54 5.78 -7.93
C LYS A 62 1.06 4.41 -8.38
N GLY A 63 1.71 3.66 -7.49
CA GLY A 63 2.32 2.36 -7.85
C GLY A 63 1.29 1.29 -8.23
N LEU A 64 0.11 1.29 -7.59
CA LEU A 64 -0.99 0.39 -7.94
C LEU A 64 -1.59 0.74 -9.31
N ASN A 65 -1.78 2.02 -9.62
CA ASN A 65 -2.24 2.47 -10.93
C ASN A 65 -1.23 2.14 -12.04
N GLU A 66 0.08 2.35 -11.80
CA GLU A 66 1.15 1.99 -12.75
C GLU A 66 1.18 0.48 -13.04
N ALA A 67 0.76 -0.36 -12.08
CA ALA A 67 0.66 -1.80 -12.26
C ALA A 67 -0.62 -2.24 -13.01
N GLY A 68 -1.49 -1.30 -13.42
CA GLY A 68 -2.69 -1.55 -14.20
C GLY A 68 -3.98 -1.75 -13.38
N CYS A 69 -3.95 -1.48 -12.06
CA CYS A 69 -5.13 -1.55 -11.20
C CYS A 69 -5.73 -0.16 -10.98
N ASP A 70 -7.05 -0.02 -11.10
CA ASP A 70 -7.77 1.21 -10.79
C ASP A 70 -7.99 1.37 -9.27
N VAL A 71 -7.42 2.41 -8.68
CA VAL A 71 -7.44 2.64 -7.24
C VAL A 71 -8.69 3.41 -6.80
N VAL A 72 -9.46 2.81 -5.91
CA VAL A 72 -10.59 3.46 -5.22
C VAL A 72 -10.12 3.92 -3.84
N LEU A 73 -9.82 5.22 -3.73
CA LEU A 73 -9.42 5.81 -2.45
C LEU A 73 -10.64 6.06 -1.56
N ILE A 74 -10.73 5.35 -0.43
CA ILE A 74 -11.79 5.53 0.57
C ILE A 74 -11.36 6.43 1.74
N GLY A 75 -10.09 6.87 1.75
CA GLY A 75 -9.57 7.88 2.66
C GLY A 75 -9.22 7.37 4.05
N MET A 76 -9.32 8.26 5.05
CA MET A 76 -9.00 7.95 6.44
C MET A 76 -10.17 7.23 7.11
N VAL A 77 -10.04 5.92 7.33
CA VAL A 77 -11.10 5.08 7.88
C VAL A 77 -10.54 4.01 8.82
N PRO A 78 -11.33 3.51 9.79
CA PRO A 78 -10.97 2.30 10.53
C PRO A 78 -10.76 1.11 9.60
N THR A 79 -9.84 0.20 9.95
CA THR A 79 -9.57 -1.02 9.18
C THR A 79 -10.84 -1.82 8.84
N PRO A 80 -11.84 -2.01 9.73
CA PRO A 80 -13.06 -2.73 9.39
C PRO A 80 -13.94 -2.08 8.32
N VAL A 81 -13.72 -0.81 7.96
CA VAL A 81 -14.42 -0.12 6.86
C VAL A 81 -13.75 -0.41 5.52
N LEU A 82 -12.48 -0.80 5.52
CA LEU A 82 -11.73 -1.16 4.31
C LEU A 82 -12.00 -2.60 3.84
N TYR A 83 -12.31 -3.52 4.76
CA TYR A 83 -12.64 -4.92 4.47
C TYR A 83 -14.03 -5.06 3.82
#